data_AF-A0A2S1Q7Q8-F1
#
_entry.id   AF-A0A2S1Q7Q8-F1
#
_cell.length_a   1.000
_cell.length_b   1.000
_cell.length_c   1.000
_cell.angle_alpha   90.00
_cell.angle_beta   90.00
_cell.angle_gamma   90.00
#
_symmetry.space_group_name_H-M   'P 1'
#
loop_
_entity.id
_entity.type
_entity.pdbx_description
1 polymer ?
#
loop_
_entity_poly.entity_id
_entity_poly.type
_entity_poly.pdbx_seq_one_letter_code
_entity_poly.pdbx_strand_id
1 'polypeptide(L)'
;LDEKNYMLFTLRNTYNEMNIIHENNCKQYNKWVQNRKKEWTFLSNEFNKIFPERNVQIHISNIFKEYKENNVDIIFGTLNYEYNNFCKEKPELVSAAKYNLKAPNAKSSRIYKSKEHEESSVFGCKTKISKVKKKWNCYSNNKVTKPEGVCGPPRRQQLCLGYIFLIRDGNEEGLKDHINKAANYEAMHLKEKYENAGGDKICNAILGSYADIGDIVRGLDVWRDIN
;
A
#
# COMPACT_ATOMS: atom_id res chain seq x y z
N LEU A 1 -11.94 5.03 33.21
CA LEU A 1 -11.60 3.92 32.29
C LEU A 1 -10.07 3.87 32.21
N ASP A 2 -9.47 2.71 32.45
CA ASP A 2 -8.06 2.44 32.11
C ASP A 2 -7.80 2.90 30.66
N GLU A 3 -6.70 3.62 30.41
CA GLU A 3 -6.27 4.13 29.09
C GLU A 3 -6.33 3.02 28.02
N LYS A 4 -6.04 1.78 28.42
CA LYS A 4 -6.16 0.58 27.57
C LYS A 4 -7.60 0.34 27.10
N ASN A 5 -8.56 0.40 28.02
CA ASN A 5 -9.98 0.20 27.70
C ASN A 5 -10.54 1.38 26.88
N TYR A 6 -10.06 2.59 27.13
CA TYR A 6 -10.43 3.77 26.33
C TYR A 6 -9.90 3.70 24.90
N MET A 7 -8.65 3.25 24.72
CA MET A 7 -8.05 3.06 23.39
C MET A 7 -8.77 1.96 22.61
N LEU A 8 -9.06 0.81 23.23
CA LEU A 8 -9.79 -0.29 22.60
C LEU A 8 -11.23 0.08 22.24
N PHE A 9 -11.91 0.82 23.12
CA PHE A 9 -13.24 1.35 22.87
C PHE A 9 -13.25 2.33 21.69
N THR A 10 -12.28 3.26 21.66
CA THR A 10 -12.13 4.23 20.55
C THR A 10 -11.83 3.53 19.23
N LEU A 11 -10.95 2.52 19.22
CA LEU A 11 -10.67 1.71 18.03
C LEU A 11 -11.90 0.94 17.54
N ARG A 12 -12.65 0.30 18.44
CA ARG A 12 -13.86 -0.47 18.10
C ARG A 12 -14.98 0.42 17.56
N ASN A 13 -15.20 1.58 18.16
CA ASN A 13 -16.20 2.54 17.67
C ASN A 13 -15.78 3.13 16.33
N THR A 14 -14.49 3.45 16.18
CA THR A 14 -13.94 3.86 14.88
C THR A 14 -14.22 2.81 13.82
N TYR A 15 -13.96 1.53 14.12
CA TYR A 15 -14.20 0.39 13.24
C TYR A 15 -15.69 0.21 12.87
N ASN A 16 -16.59 0.33 13.84
CA ASN A 16 -18.03 0.20 13.60
C ASN A 16 -18.59 1.35 12.76
N GLU A 17 -18.07 2.58 12.93
CA GLU A 17 -18.43 3.72 12.09
C GLU A 17 -17.95 3.57 10.63
N MET A 18 -16.91 2.76 10.38
CA MET A 18 -16.40 2.51 9.01
C MET A 18 -17.40 1.74 8.14
N ASN A 19 -18.32 0.98 8.75
CA ASN A 19 -19.31 0.15 8.06
C ASN A 19 -20.60 0.91 7.66
N ILE A 20 -20.71 2.20 7.96
CA ILE A 20 -21.90 3.02 7.65
C ILE A 20 -21.56 4.00 6.53
N ILE A 21 -21.53 3.53 5.29
CA ILE A 21 -21.44 4.43 4.13
C ILE A 21 -22.87 4.79 3.70
N HIS A 22 -23.28 6.03 3.99
CA HIS A 22 -24.50 6.62 3.43
C HIS A 22 -24.21 7.25 2.06
N GLU A 23 -25.11 6.98 1.12
CA GLU A 23 -25.06 7.19 -0.33
C GLU A 23 -24.90 8.64 -0.85
N ASN A 24 -24.67 9.68 -0.04
CA ASN A 24 -24.79 11.06 -0.57
C ASN A 24 -23.82 12.14 -0.03
N ASN A 25 -22.66 11.80 0.54
CA ASN A 25 -21.68 12.85 0.88
C ASN A 25 -20.21 12.42 0.80
N CYS A 26 -19.71 12.23 -0.42
CA CYS A 26 -18.32 11.92 -0.72
C CYS A 26 -17.30 12.84 -0.03
N LYS A 27 -17.60 14.15 0.08
CA LYS A 27 -16.73 15.11 0.79
C LYS A 27 -16.63 14.77 2.28
N GLN A 28 -17.75 14.44 2.92
CA GLN A 28 -17.80 14.06 4.33
C GLN A 28 -17.14 12.70 4.56
N TYR A 29 -17.39 11.72 3.70
CA TYR A 29 -16.74 10.40 3.79
C TYR A 29 -15.22 10.51 3.66
N ASN A 30 -14.70 11.20 2.64
CA ASN A 30 -13.26 11.40 2.49
C ASN A 30 -12.66 12.14 3.70
N LYS A 31 -13.32 13.20 4.19
CA LYS A 31 -12.88 13.91 5.39
C LYS A 31 -12.79 12.97 6.60
N TRP A 32 -13.79 12.10 6.78
CA TRP A 32 -13.80 11.11 7.84
C TRP A 32 -12.66 10.09 7.68
N VAL A 33 -12.44 9.51 6.49
CA VAL A 33 -11.33 8.56 6.22
C VAL A 33 -9.97 9.20 6.52
N GLN A 34 -9.75 10.44 6.05
CA GLN A 34 -8.48 11.15 6.30
C GLN A 34 -8.26 11.43 7.79
N ASN A 35 -9.32 11.76 8.54
CA ASN A 35 -9.22 11.97 9.99
C ASN A 35 -8.84 10.68 10.72
N ARG A 36 -9.50 9.56 10.42
CA ARG A 36 -9.18 8.25 11.02
C ARG A 36 -7.77 7.78 10.68
N LYS A 37 -7.29 8.08 9.48
CA LYS A 37 -5.90 7.79 9.09
C LYS A 37 -4.88 8.59 9.89
N LYS A 38 -5.16 9.87 10.17
CA LYS A 38 -4.30 10.72 11.03
C LYS A 38 -4.28 10.19 12.46
N GLU A 39 -5.44 9.86 13.01
CA GLU A 39 -5.57 9.28 14.35
C GLU A 39 -4.79 7.96 14.45
N TRP A 40 -5.00 7.05 13.50
CA TRP A 40 -4.25 5.79 13.45
C TRP A 40 -2.74 6.02 13.36
N THR A 41 -2.28 6.96 12.52
CA THR A 41 -0.85 7.28 12.38
C THR A 41 -0.28 7.80 13.71
N PHE A 42 -1.01 8.66 14.41
CA PHE A 42 -0.58 9.17 15.71
C PHE A 42 -0.50 8.05 16.75
N LEU A 43 -1.59 7.30 16.94
CA LEU A 43 -1.68 6.23 17.94
C LEU A 43 -0.68 5.10 17.68
N SER A 44 -0.49 4.71 16.42
CA SER A 44 0.48 3.67 16.05
C SER A 44 1.92 4.11 16.33
N ASN A 45 2.25 5.38 16.09
CA ASN A 45 3.56 5.92 16.43
C ASN A 45 3.78 5.96 17.94
N GLU A 46 2.80 6.44 18.72
CA GLU A 46 2.90 6.44 20.19
C GLU A 46 3.00 5.02 20.75
N PHE A 47 2.21 4.06 20.24
CA PHE A 47 2.33 2.66 20.62
C PHE A 47 3.73 2.12 20.36
N ASN A 48 4.31 2.36 19.18
CA ASN A 48 5.64 1.86 18.83
C ASN A 48 6.75 2.51 19.69
N LYS A 49 6.55 3.74 20.19
CA LYS A 49 7.48 4.38 21.15
C LYS A 49 7.42 3.71 22.52
N ILE A 50 6.21 3.41 23.01
CA ILE A 50 6.00 2.79 24.33
C ILE A 50 6.37 1.31 24.30
N PHE A 51 6.12 0.63 23.18
CA PHE A 51 6.35 -0.80 22.99
C PHE A 51 7.24 -1.08 21.76
N PRO A 52 8.54 -0.71 21.80
CA PRO A 52 9.46 -0.94 20.68
C PRO A 52 9.56 -2.43 20.31
N GLU A 53 9.42 -3.29 21.31
CA GLU A 53 9.40 -4.75 21.16
C GLU A 53 8.04 -5.31 20.73
N ARG A 54 7.10 -4.49 20.26
CA ARG A 54 5.84 -4.96 19.66
C ARG A 54 5.63 -4.35 18.28
N ASN A 55 4.90 -5.05 17.41
CA ASN A 55 4.44 -4.47 16.16
C ASN A 55 2.95 -4.13 16.35
N VAL A 56 2.60 -2.86 16.27
CA VAL A 56 1.23 -2.39 16.48
C VAL A 56 0.21 -3.08 15.57
N GLN A 57 0.58 -3.38 14.32
CA GLN A 57 -0.33 -4.02 13.37
C GLN A 57 -0.61 -5.46 13.78
N ILE A 58 0.41 -6.25 14.14
CA ILE A 58 0.24 -7.60 14.66
C ILE A 58 -0.58 -7.58 15.96
N HIS A 59 -0.29 -6.62 16.84
CA HIS A 59 -1.00 -6.49 18.11
C HIS A 59 -2.50 -6.26 17.90
N ILE A 60 -2.86 -5.31 17.02
CA ILE A 60 -4.25 -5.01 16.68
C ILE A 60 -4.93 -6.17 15.96
N SER A 61 -4.27 -6.80 14.98
CA SER A 61 -4.84 -7.95 14.25
C SER A 61 -5.12 -9.13 15.18
N ASN A 62 -4.29 -9.37 16.20
CA ASN A 62 -4.55 -10.40 17.20
C ASN A 62 -5.76 -10.09 18.10
N ILE A 63 -5.99 -8.82 18.42
CA ILE A 63 -7.15 -8.38 19.21
C ILE A 63 -8.43 -8.56 18.41
N PHE A 64 -8.42 -8.20 17.12
CA PHE A 64 -9.57 -8.29 16.22
C PHE A 64 -9.54 -9.55 15.35
N LYS A 65 -8.92 -10.64 15.82
CA LYS A 65 -8.73 -11.87 15.03
C LYS A 65 -10.02 -12.53 14.55
N GLU A 66 -11.14 -12.23 15.21
CA GLU A 66 -12.48 -12.71 14.87
C GLU A 66 -13.09 -12.02 13.63
N TYR A 67 -12.57 -10.86 13.25
CA TYR A 67 -12.98 -10.14 12.06
C TYR A 67 -12.21 -10.65 10.84
N LYS A 68 -12.94 -10.89 9.73
CA LYS A 68 -12.39 -11.36 8.45
C LYS A 68 -11.25 -10.45 7.97
N GLU A 69 -11.45 -9.13 8.05
CA GLU A 69 -10.44 -8.10 7.81
C GLU A 69 -10.09 -7.40 9.11
N ASN A 70 -8.90 -7.70 9.64
CA ASN A 70 -8.39 -7.13 10.89
C ASN A 70 -7.03 -6.41 10.70
N ASN A 71 -6.62 -6.25 9.45
CA ASN A 71 -5.42 -5.52 9.10
C ASN A 71 -5.78 -4.08 8.72
N VAL A 72 -5.21 -3.11 9.43
CA VAL A 72 -5.61 -1.71 9.31
C VAL A 72 -5.21 -1.10 7.96
N ASP A 73 -4.08 -1.54 7.40
CA ASP A 73 -3.65 -1.11 6.06
C ASP A 73 -4.59 -1.63 4.97
N ILE A 74 -5.04 -2.90 5.08
CA ILE A 74 -6.05 -3.49 4.18
C ILE A 74 -7.39 -2.76 4.30
N ILE A 75 -7.82 -2.46 5.53
CA ILE A 75 -9.08 -1.73 5.77
C ILE A 75 -9.02 -0.35 5.12
N PHE A 76 -8.00 0.46 5.38
CA PHE A 76 -7.89 1.78 4.76
C PHE A 76 -7.72 1.73 3.25
N GLY A 77 -7.06 0.68 2.72
CA GLY A 77 -6.98 0.45 1.29
C GLY A 77 -8.34 0.15 0.66
N THR A 78 -9.15 -0.69 1.32
CA THR A 78 -10.52 -1.02 0.92
C THR A 78 -11.42 0.22 0.93
N LEU A 79 -11.40 1.00 2.01
CA LEU A 79 -12.16 2.26 2.08
C LEU A 79 -11.76 3.25 0.98
N ASN A 80 -10.46 3.34 0.66
CA ASN A 80 -10.01 4.24 -0.40
C ASN A 80 -10.44 3.74 -1.78
N TYR A 81 -10.45 2.42 -2.00
CA TYR A 81 -10.98 1.82 -3.22
C TYR A 81 -12.48 2.07 -3.37
N GLU A 82 -13.27 1.79 -2.34
CA GLU A 82 -14.71 2.07 -2.31
C GLU A 82 -14.98 3.55 -2.57
N TYR A 83 -14.27 4.45 -1.89
CA TYR A 83 -14.35 5.88 -2.17
C TYR A 83 -14.10 6.20 -3.64
N ASN A 84 -13.01 5.69 -4.21
CA ASN A 84 -12.70 5.99 -5.61
C ASN A 84 -13.73 5.38 -6.57
N ASN A 85 -14.37 4.27 -6.23
CA ASN A 85 -15.39 3.63 -7.06
C ASN A 85 -16.75 4.33 -7.00
N PHE A 86 -17.16 4.80 -5.82
CA PHE A 86 -18.47 5.42 -5.60
C PHE A 86 -18.45 6.94 -5.80
N CYS A 87 -17.34 7.60 -5.46
CA CYS A 87 -17.25 9.05 -5.33
C CYS A 87 -16.34 9.74 -6.34
N LYS A 88 -15.43 9.00 -6.97
CA LYS A 88 -14.75 9.47 -8.18
C LYS A 88 -15.38 8.71 -9.35
N GLU A 89 -15.43 9.32 -10.53
CA GLU A 89 -15.82 8.60 -11.74
C GLU A 89 -15.05 7.27 -11.77
N LYS A 90 -15.78 6.17 -12.00
CA LYS A 90 -15.22 4.82 -12.06
C LYS A 90 -13.86 4.88 -12.74
N PRO A 91 -12.73 4.60 -12.08
CA PRO A 91 -11.60 4.14 -12.83
C PRO A 91 -12.13 2.88 -13.52
N GLU A 92 -12.26 2.90 -14.85
CA GLU A 92 -12.48 1.67 -15.59
C GLU A 92 -11.50 0.65 -14.99
N LEU A 93 -11.98 -0.54 -14.62
CA LEU A 93 -11.11 -1.70 -14.56
C LEU A 93 -10.63 -1.87 -16.00
N VAL A 94 -9.63 -1.09 -16.38
CA VAL A 94 -9.07 -1.07 -17.71
C VAL A 94 -8.39 -2.41 -17.82
N SER A 95 -9.07 -3.36 -18.49
CA SER A 95 -8.50 -4.65 -18.85
C SER A 95 -7.12 -4.41 -19.45
N ALA A 96 -6.17 -5.30 -19.17
CA ALA A 96 -4.78 -5.14 -19.62
C ALA A 96 -4.66 -4.96 -21.14
N ALA A 97 -5.67 -5.38 -21.90
CA ALA A 97 -5.82 -5.13 -23.34
C ALA A 97 -5.75 -3.65 -23.77
N LYS A 98 -6.03 -2.68 -22.88
CA LYS A 98 -5.96 -1.24 -23.17
C LYS A 98 -4.63 -0.59 -22.77
N TYR A 99 -3.79 -1.24 -21.96
CA TYR A 99 -2.45 -0.74 -21.69
C TYR A 99 -1.57 -1.09 -22.89
N ASN A 100 -1.24 -0.08 -23.70
CA ASN A 100 -0.07 -0.18 -24.57
C ASN A 100 1.14 -0.47 -23.65
N LEU A 101 1.54 -1.74 -23.51
CA LEU A 101 2.80 -2.16 -22.87
C LEU A 101 4.04 -1.67 -23.63
N LYS A 102 3.90 -0.60 -24.41
CA LYS A 102 5.01 0.16 -24.96
C LYS A 102 5.62 0.91 -23.79
N ALA A 103 6.92 0.73 -23.60
CA ALA A 103 7.69 1.51 -22.64
C ALA A 103 7.30 3.01 -22.77
N PRO A 104 7.06 3.74 -21.67
CA PRO A 104 6.63 5.13 -21.74
C PRO A 104 7.60 5.92 -22.62
N ASN A 105 7.07 6.51 -23.70
CA ASN A 105 7.86 7.29 -24.64
C ASN A 105 8.71 8.32 -23.89
N ALA A 106 9.97 8.46 -24.33
CA ALA A 106 10.99 9.32 -23.76
C ALA A 106 10.69 10.81 -23.95
N LYS A 107 9.58 11.31 -23.41
CA LYS A 107 9.37 12.75 -23.24
C LYS A 107 9.58 13.10 -21.78
N SER A 108 10.75 13.67 -21.51
CA SER A 108 10.99 14.49 -20.33
C SER A 108 10.06 15.70 -20.40
N SER A 109 9.13 15.78 -19.44
CA SER A 109 8.90 17.05 -18.73
C SER A 109 8.21 16.75 -17.41
N ARG A 110 8.68 17.44 -16.38
CA ARG A 110 8.17 17.41 -15.00
C ARG A 110 6.66 17.66 -14.97
N ILE A 111 5.85 16.61 -14.98
CA ILE A 111 4.42 16.72 -14.65
C ILE A 111 4.10 15.64 -13.61
N TYR A 112 4.39 15.93 -12.35
CA TYR A 112 3.94 15.19 -11.15
C TYR A 112 2.39 15.19 -10.96
N LYS A 113 1.65 15.56 -12.00
CA LYS A 113 0.19 15.67 -12.10
C LYS A 113 -0.30 15.20 -13.48
N SER A 114 0.30 14.13 -14.02
CA SER A 114 -0.26 13.50 -15.23
C SER A 114 -1.49 12.67 -14.84
N LYS A 115 -2.37 12.41 -15.80
CA LYS A 115 -3.50 11.47 -15.63
C LYS A 115 -3.03 10.11 -15.08
N GLU A 116 -1.86 9.64 -15.52
CA GLU A 116 -1.27 8.36 -15.07
C GLU A 116 -0.89 8.39 -13.58
N HIS A 117 -0.45 9.54 -13.05
CA HIS A 117 -0.18 9.69 -11.61
C HIS A 117 -1.44 9.60 -10.77
N GLU A 118 -2.53 10.22 -11.25
CA GLU A 118 -3.84 10.16 -10.59
C GLU A 118 -4.38 8.74 -10.61
N GLU A 119 -4.33 8.07 -11.76
CA GLU A 119 -4.71 6.66 -11.91
C GLU A 119 -3.85 5.73 -11.03
N SER A 120 -2.53 5.93 -10.99
CA SER A 120 -1.64 5.19 -10.09
C SER A 120 -2.02 5.36 -8.62
N SER A 121 -2.32 6.60 -8.21
CA SER A 121 -2.70 6.91 -6.83
C SER A 121 -4.02 6.24 -6.46
N VAL A 122 -5.00 6.25 -7.38
CA VAL A 122 -6.28 5.55 -7.25
C VAL A 122 -6.09 4.03 -7.20
N PHE A 123 -5.13 3.49 -7.95
CA PHE A 123 -4.75 2.07 -7.93
C PHE A 123 -4.03 1.65 -6.63
N GLY A 124 -3.59 2.61 -5.81
CA GLY A 124 -2.92 2.37 -4.53
C GLY A 124 -1.40 2.54 -4.58
N CYS A 125 -0.84 2.98 -5.71
CA CYS A 125 0.59 3.16 -5.88
C CYS A 125 1.01 4.63 -5.79
N LYS A 126 2.00 4.90 -4.93
CA LYS A 126 2.49 6.25 -4.63
C LYS A 126 3.85 6.49 -5.28
N THR A 127 4.14 7.77 -5.51
CA THR A 127 5.48 8.21 -5.92
C THR A 127 6.56 7.74 -4.95
N LYS A 128 7.71 7.35 -5.50
CA LYS A 128 8.88 6.98 -4.68
C LYS A 128 9.67 8.19 -4.19
N ILE A 129 9.35 9.39 -4.68
CA ILE A 129 10.01 10.64 -4.28
C ILE A 129 9.42 11.10 -2.95
N SER A 130 10.26 11.10 -1.93
CA SER A 130 9.90 11.47 -0.57
C SER A 130 10.99 12.34 0.03
N LYS A 131 10.59 13.35 0.81
CA LYS A 131 11.52 14.15 1.63
C LYS A 131 12.24 13.27 2.65
N VAL A 132 11.56 12.24 3.15
CA VAL A 132 12.10 11.27 4.09
C VAL A 132 12.61 10.05 3.32
N LYS A 133 13.92 9.86 3.29
CA LYS A 133 14.55 8.68 2.66
C LYS A 133 14.37 7.47 3.57
N LYS A 134 13.71 6.42 3.09
CA LYS A 134 13.69 5.12 3.78
C LYS A 134 15.11 4.55 3.83
N LYS A 135 15.48 4.02 5.00
CA LYS A 135 16.72 3.25 5.20
C LYS A 135 16.42 1.76 5.04
N TRP A 136 17.46 0.95 4.91
CA TRP A 136 17.34 -0.50 5.07
C TRP A 136 16.64 -0.80 6.40
N ASN A 137 15.66 -1.69 6.35
CA ASN A 137 14.92 -2.10 7.53
C ASN A 137 15.22 -3.57 7.78
N CYS A 138 15.90 -3.86 8.87
CA CYS A 138 16.33 -5.21 9.25
C CYS A 138 15.50 -5.67 10.45
N TYR A 139 14.97 -6.88 10.37
CA TYR A 139 14.34 -7.50 11.52
C TYR A 139 15.43 -8.04 12.45
N SER A 140 15.54 -7.46 13.65
CA SER A 140 16.34 -8.03 14.73
C SER A 140 15.52 -9.06 15.49
N ASN A 141 16.20 -10.12 15.94
CA ASN A 141 15.66 -11.22 16.74
C ASN A 141 14.66 -10.74 17.78
N ASN A 142 13.49 -11.41 17.81
CA ASN A 142 12.51 -11.53 18.91
C ASN A 142 11.04 -11.54 18.44
N LYS A 143 10.72 -11.63 17.14
CA LYS A 143 9.31 -11.71 16.67
C LYS A 143 9.09 -12.79 15.60
N VAL A 144 8.20 -13.72 15.95
CA VAL A 144 7.94 -15.06 15.38
C VAL A 144 7.27 -15.06 13.99
N THR A 145 7.66 -14.21 13.03
CA THR A 145 7.03 -14.26 11.68
C THR A 145 7.96 -14.12 10.49
N LYS A 146 9.24 -13.75 10.68
CA LYS A 146 10.20 -13.58 9.57
C LYS A 146 11.54 -14.25 9.88
N PRO A 147 12.26 -14.77 8.87
CA PRO A 147 13.58 -15.34 9.10
C PRO A 147 14.52 -14.29 9.72
N GLU A 148 15.29 -14.72 10.71
CA GLU A 148 16.31 -13.90 11.35
C GLU A 148 17.30 -13.34 10.32
N GLY A 149 17.69 -12.07 10.48
CA GLY A 149 18.68 -11.41 9.61
C GLY A 149 18.13 -10.87 8.29
N VAL A 150 16.83 -10.98 8.01
CA VAL A 150 16.24 -10.41 6.79
C VAL A 150 16.19 -8.89 6.85
N CYS A 151 16.78 -8.24 5.83
CA CYS A 151 16.72 -6.80 5.63
C CYS A 151 16.00 -6.45 4.32
N GLY A 152 14.95 -5.66 4.41
CA GLY A 152 14.22 -5.15 3.25
C GLY A 152 14.89 -3.88 2.71
N PRO A 153 15.32 -3.83 1.44
CA PRO A 153 15.82 -2.58 0.87
C PRO A 153 14.71 -1.52 0.78
N PRO A 154 15.05 -0.22 0.82
CA PRO A 154 14.07 0.86 0.67
C PRO A 154 13.14 0.71 -0.56
N ARG A 155 13.65 0.11 -1.65
CA ARG A 155 12.89 -0.20 -2.86
C ARG A 155 11.77 -1.22 -2.59
N ARG A 156 12.10 -2.42 -2.07
CA ARG A 156 11.13 -3.48 -1.70
C ARG A 156 10.10 -2.99 -0.68
N GLN A 157 10.53 -2.19 0.30
CA GLN A 157 9.66 -1.58 1.31
C GLN A 157 8.66 -0.54 0.75
N GLN A 158 8.84 -0.13 -0.50
CA GLN A 158 7.97 0.82 -1.18
C GLN A 158 7.39 0.21 -2.46
N LEU A 159 7.55 -1.10 -2.68
CA LEU A 159 7.11 -1.78 -3.90
C LEU A 159 5.61 -1.51 -4.15
N CYS A 160 5.26 -1.14 -5.38
CA CYS A 160 3.87 -0.98 -5.80
C CYS A 160 3.27 -2.36 -6.10
N LEU A 161 2.30 -2.77 -5.29
CA LEU A 161 1.43 -3.93 -5.56
C LEU A 161 -0.04 -3.50 -5.70
N GLY A 162 -0.33 -2.20 -5.59
CA GLY A 162 -1.70 -1.67 -5.58
C GLY A 162 -2.55 -2.30 -4.48
N TYR A 163 -3.86 -2.33 -4.69
CA TYR A 163 -4.80 -3.02 -3.80
C TYR A 163 -4.94 -4.51 -4.14
N ILE A 164 -3.82 -5.23 -4.22
CA ILE A 164 -3.81 -6.66 -4.61
C ILE A 164 -4.69 -7.53 -3.71
N PHE A 165 -4.84 -7.14 -2.43
CA PHE A 165 -5.71 -7.80 -1.45
C PHE A 165 -7.22 -7.75 -1.81
N LEU A 166 -7.63 -6.97 -2.80
CA LEU A 166 -9.02 -6.97 -3.30
C LEU A 166 -9.29 -8.11 -4.27
N ILE A 167 -8.25 -8.69 -4.88
CA ILE A 167 -8.37 -9.84 -5.77
C ILE A 167 -8.48 -11.10 -4.91
N ARG A 168 -9.71 -11.53 -4.61
CA ARG A 168 -10.01 -12.62 -3.66
C ARG A 168 -10.84 -13.75 -4.24
N ASP A 169 -11.35 -13.56 -5.45
CA ASP A 169 -12.25 -14.48 -6.15
C ASP A 169 -11.51 -15.63 -6.84
N GLY A 170 -10.17 -15.63 -6.80
CA GLY A 170 -9.35 -16.64 -7.49
C GLY A 170 -9.31 -16.46 -9.01
N ASN A 171 -9.75 -15.30 -9.52
CA ASN A 171 -9.71 -15.01 -10.95
C ASN A 171 -8.27 -14.76 -11.41
N GLU A 172 -7.70 -15.72 -12.13
CA GLU A 172 -6.34 -15.65 -12.65
C GLU A 172 -6.12 -14.46 -13.59
N GLU A 173 -7.08 -14.18 -14.49
CA GLU A 173 -6.96 -13.07 -15.44
C GLU A 173 -6.99 -11.72 -14.71
N GLY A 174 -7.88 -11.59 -13.70
CA GLY A 174 -7.93 -10.41 -12.84
C GLY A 174 -6.63 -10.19 -12.07
N LEU A 175 -6.05 -11.25 -11.51
CA LEU A 175 -4.77 -11.18 -10.80
C LEU A 175 -3.61 -10.79 -11.75
N LYS A 176 -3.57 -11.39 -12.94
CA LYS A 176 -2.56 -11.10 -13.97
C LYS A 176 -2.62 -9.64 -14.41
N ASP A 177 -3.81 -9.12 -14.68
CA ASP A 177 -4.02 -7.73 -15.07
C ASP A 177 -3.60 -6.76 -13.96
N HIS A 178 -3.95 -7.08 -12.71
CA HIS A 178 -3.56 -6.30 -11.55
C HIS A 178 -2.03 -6.25 -11.37
N ILE A 179 -1.35 -7.41 -11.45
CA ILE A 179 0.12 -7.48 -11.32
C ILE A 179 0.80 -6.70 -12.45
N ASN A 180 0.33 -6.81 -13.70
CA ASN A 180 0.87 -6.07 -14.83
C ASN A 180 0.74 -4.56 -14.63
N LYS A 181 -0.42 -4.10 -14.14
CA LYS A 181 -0.67 -2.68 -13.83
C LYS A 181 0.21 -2.18 -12.68
N ALA A 182 0.39 -3.00 -11.65
CA ALA A 182 1.30 -2.69 -10.54
C ALA A 182 2.76 -2.58 -11.02
N ALA A 183 3.23 -3.51 -11.84
CA ALA A 183 4.58 -3.49 -12.41
C ALA A 183 4.82 -2.24 -13.29
N ASN A 184 3.80 -1.82 -14.07
CA ASN A 184 3.87 -0.61 -14.88
C ASN A 184 4.06 0.64 -14.00
N TYR A 185 3.21 0.83 -12.99
CA TYR A 185 3.32 1.98 -12.09
C TYR A 185 4.61 1.93 -11.25
N GLU A 186 5.07 0.75 -10.83
CA GLU A 186 6.37 0.59 -10.17
C GLU A 186 7.50 1.13 -11.06
N ALA A 187 7.54 0.72 -12.34
CA ALA A 187 8.55 1.17 -13.29
C ALA A 187 8.46 2.69 -13.55
N MET A 188 7.25 3.24 -13.68
CA MET A 188 7.01 4.68 -13.83
C MET A 188 7.60 5.47 -12.66
N HIS A 189 7.24 5.12 -11.42
CA HIS A 189 7.71 5.84 -10.22
C HIS A 189 9.21 5.63 -9.94
N LEU A 190 9.79 4.49 -10.32
CA LEU A 190 11.24 4.26 -10.24
C LEU A 190 12.00 5.11 -11.26
N LYS A 191 11.51 5.19 -12.51
CA LYS A 191 12.09 6.04 -13.56
C LYS A 191 12.16 7.48 -13.10
N GLU A 192 11.09 8.02 -12.54
CA GLU A 192 11.04 9.39 -11.99
C GLU A 192 12.03 9.59 -10.83
N LYS A 193 12.07 8.64 -9.88
CA LYS A 193 12.98 8.73 -8.72
C LYS A 193 14.45 8.74 -9.13
N TYR A 194 14.80 8.00 -10.18
CA TYR A 194 16.17 7.82 -10.64
C TYR A 194 16.48 8.59 -11.93
N GLU A 195 15.61 9.50 -12.37
CA GLU A 195 15.75 10.25 -13.63
C GLU A 195 17.11 10.95 -13.74
N ASN A 196 17.56 11.57 -12.65
CA ASN A 196 18.86 12.27 -12.58
C ASN A 196 20.04 11.37 -12.20
N ALA A 197 19.80 10.06 -12.01
CA ALA A 197 20.79 9.13 -11.46
C ALA A 197 21.51 8.29 -12.54
N GLY A 198 21.04 8.34 -13.79
CA GLY A 198 21.57 7.61 -14.95
C GLY A 198 20.76 6.36 -15.30
N GLY A 199 20.83 5.93 -16.57
CA GLY A 199 20.06 4.82 -17.13
C GLY A 199 20.26 3.49 -16.39
N ASP A 200 21.50 3.17 -16.02
CA ASP A 200 21.83 1.92 -15.33
C ASP A 200 21.14 1.79 -13.97
N LYS A 201 21.01 2.90 -13.23
CA LYS A 201 20.33 2.89 -11.92
C LYS A 201 18.83 2.69 -12.08
N ILE A 202 18.23 3.27 -13.12
CA ILE A 202 16.82 3.04 -13.45
C ILE A 202 16.62 1.56 -13.80
N CYS A 203 17.46 1.02 -14.70
CA CYS A 203 17.39 -0.38 -15.13
C CYS A 203 17.53 -1.35 -13.95
N ASN A 204 18.57 -1.19 -13.13
CA ASN A 204 18.81 -2.04 -11.96
C ASN A 204 17.67 -1.94 -10.92
N ALA A 205 17.10 -0.76 -10.73
CA ALA A 205 15.96 -0.60 -9.84
C ALA A 205 14.71 -1.33 -10.36
N ILE A 206 14.43 -1.22 -11.67
CA ILE A 206 13.32 -1.91 -12.32
C ILE A 206 13.52 -3.43 -12.26
N LEU A 207 14.71 -3.93 -12.62
CA LEU A 207 15.05 -5.36 -12.56
C LEU A 207 14.92 -5.90 -11.14
N GLY A 208 15.36 -5.14 -10.13
CA GLY A 208 15.18 -5.51 -8.74
C GLY A 208 13.71 -5.61 -8.34
N SER A 209 12.86 -4.65 -8.75
CA SER A 209 11.41 -4.73 -8.47
C SER A 209 10.72 -5.84 -9.26
N TYR A 210 11.16 -6.13 -10.50
CA TYR A 210 10.67 -7.27 -11.27
C TYR A 210 10.96 -8.60 -10.57
N ALA A 211 12.19 -8.79 -10.08
CA ALA A 211 12.58 -9.98 -9.32
C ALA A 211 11.73 -10.13 -8.05
N ASP A 212 11.58 -9.06 -7.27
CA ASP A 212 10.75 -9.06 -6.05
C ASP A 212 9.29 -9.42 -6.35
N ILE A 213 8.67 -8.82 -7.37
CA ILE A 213 7.29 -9.16 -7.78
C ILE A 213 7.21 -10.64 -8.15
N GLY A 214 8.19 -11.14 -8.92
CA GLY A 214 8.27 -12.55 -9.27
C GLY A 214 8.38 -13.47 -8.05
N ASP A 215 9.18 -13.10 -7.05
CA ASP A 215 9.33 -13.86 -5.81
C ASP A 215 8.06 -13.78 -4.93
N ILE A 216 7.34 -12.66 -4.92
CA ILE A 216 6.03 -12.54 -4.25
C ILE A 216 5.02 -13.50 -4.89
N VAL A 217 4.88 -13.46 -6.21
CA VAL A 217 3.95 -14.34 -6.94
C VAL A 217 4.29 -15.82 -6.75
N ARG A 218 5.59 -16.15 -6.69
CA ARG A 218 6.08 -17.52 -6.43
C ARG A 218 6.02 -17.93 -4.94
N GLY A 219 5.69 -17.02 -4.03
CA GLY A 219 5.69 -17.28 -2.58
C GLY A 219 7.08 -17.41 -1.95
N LEU A 220 8.12 -16.94 -2.65
CA LEU A 220 9.53 -17.01 -2.27
C LEU A 220 10.05 -15.71 -1.65
N ASP A 221 9.27 -14.62 -1.70
CA ASP A 221 9.64 -13.36 -1.05
C ASP A 221 9.87 -13.57 0.44
N VAL A 222 11.04 -13.13 0.92
CA VAL A 222 11.47 -13.25 2.31
C VAL A 222 11.09 -12.02 3.14
N TRP A 223 10.76 -10.90 2.49
CA TRP A 223 10.36 -9.69 3.20
C TRP A 223 8.98 -9.86 3.84
N ARG A 224 8.03 -10.56 3.20
CA ARG A 224 6.70 -10.95 3.74
C ARG A 224 6.04 -9.86 4.56
N ASP A 225 5.93 -8.67 4.00
CA ASP A 225 5.12 -7.62 4.59
C ASP A 225 3.63 -7.83 4.29
N ILE A 226 2.82 -6.89 4.75
CA ILE A 226 1.36 -6.93 4.61
C ILE A 226 0.92 -6.54 3.19
N ASN A 227 1.80 -5.91 2.42
CA ASN A 227 1.55 -5.53 1.04
C ASN A 227 1.62 -6.73 0.10
#